data_AF-A0A2I1HKP7-F1
#
_entry.id   AF-A0A2I1HKP7-F1
#
_cell.length_a   1.000
_cell.length_b   1.000
_cell.length_c   1.000
_cell.angle_alpha   90.00
_cell.angle_beta   90.00
_cell.angle_gamma   90.00
#
_symmetry.space_group_name_H-M   'P 1'
#
loop_
_entity.id
_entity.type
_entity.pdbx_description
1 polymer ?
#
loop_
_entity_poly.entity_id
_entity_poly.type
_entity_poly.pdbx_seq_one_letter_code
_entity_poly.pdbx_strand_id
1 'polypeptide(L)'
;MILSPEQPPTYLLNGPHGRLGVSRCAYTRKELQVVPENERPPPDSVIRGRPERFVPEQILRHRIRKGQDQYLVKWERYPDTEATWEPASRLEEDVPDLIRKFWE
;
A
#
# COMPACT_ATOMS: atom_id res chain seq x y z
N MET A 1 25.12 27.50 7.95
CA MET A 1 23.84 26.95 7.48
C MET A 1 23.42 25.92 8.51
N ILE A 2 22.45 26.25 9.37
CA ILE A 2 21.97 25.34 10.43
C ILE A 2 20.72 24.70 9.84
N LEU A 3 20.78 23.40 9.57
CA LEU A 3 19.62 22.65 9.10
C LEU A 3 18.64 22.49 10.25
N SER A 4 17.36 22.73 9.99
CA SER A 4 16.31 22.54 11.00
C SER A 4 16.27 21.07 11.44
N PRO A 5 16.07 20.77 12.73
CA PRO A 5 16.06 19.39 13.24
C PRO A 5 15.03 18.47 12.56
N GLU A 6 14.03 19.05 11.90
CA GLU A 6 12.95 18.34 11.19
C GLU A 6 13.24 18.04 9.71
N GLN A 7 14.41 18.43 9.18
CA GLN A 7 14.79 18.17 7.79
C GLN A 7 16.17 17.53 7.73
N PRO A 8 16.27 16.19 7.62
CA PRO A 8 17.56 15.54 7.49
C PRO A 8 18.28 16.01 6.21
N PRO A 9 19.59 16.31 6.27
CA PRO A 9 20.36 16.69 5.09
C PRO A 9 20.35 15.59 4.02
N THR A 10 19.56 15.74 2.95
CA THR A 10 19.67 14.83 1.82
C THR A 10 21.03 14.99 1.15
N TYR A 11 21.86 13.94 1.13
CA TYR A 11 23.11 13.97 0.39
C TYR A 11 22.83 13.82 -1.10
N LEU A 12 23.19 14.84 -1.89
CA LEU A 12 23.24 14.73 -3.33
C LEU A 12 24.50 13.97 -3.71
N LEU A 13 24.35 12.78 -4.31
CA LEU A 13 25.49 12.08 -4.88
C LEU A 13 25.92 12.78 -6.16
N ASN A 14 27.18 13.23 -6.20
CA ASN A 14 27.75 13.83 -7.41
C ASN A 14 27.87 12.79 -8.54
N GLY A 15 27.36 13.12 -9.72
CA GLY A 15 27.55 12.37 -10.97
C GLY A 15 26.25 11.96 -11.67
N PRO A 16 26.26 11.81 -13.01
CA PRO A 16 25.09 11.36 -13.75
C PRO A 16 24.75 9.92 -13.38
N HIS A 17 23.51 9.67 -12.95
CA HIS A 17 23.02 8.32 -12.72
C HIS A 17 22.00 7.92 -13.79
N GLY A 18 22.39 6.95 -14.63
CA GLY A 18 21.58 6.46 -15.73
C GLY A 18 21.40 7.45 -16.89
N ARG A 19 20.65 7.06 -17.91
CA ARG A 19 20.40 7.85 -19.14
C ARG A 19 19.48 9.07 -18.93
N LEU A 20 18.88 9.21 -17.74
CA LEU A 20 17.83 10.20 -17.46
C LEU A 20 18.32 11.43 -16.69
N GLY A 21 19.61 11.49 -16.31
CA GLY A 21 20.17 12.69 -15.65
C GLY A 21 19.56 13.02 -14.28
N VAL A 22 18.95 12.04 -13.61
CA VAL A 22 18.32 12.26 -12.30
C VAL A 22 19.35 12.07 -11.19
N SER A 23 19.41 13.03 -10.26
CA SER A 23 20.29 12.95 -9.08
C SER A 23 19.80 11.88 -8.11
N ARG A 24 20.70 10.99 -7.68
CA ARG A 24 20.41 10.07 -6.57
C ARG A 24 20.54 10.84 -5.27
N CYS A 25 19.41 11.12 -4.61
CA CYS A 25 19.42 11.48 -3.20
C CYS A 25 19.74 10.22 -2.40
N ALA A 26 20.81 10.25 -1.63
CA ALA A 26 21.15 9.21 -0.68
C ALA A 26 20.79 9.68 0.73
N TYR A 27 20.18 8.79 1.50
CA TYR A 27 19.99 8.95 2.93
C TYR A 27 21.07 8.15 3.64
N THR A 28 21.71 8.74 4.63
CA THR A 28 22.63 8.03 5.52
C THR A 28 21.86 7.20 6.53
N ARG A 29 22.50 6.16 7.06
CA ARG A 29 21.93 5.34 8.14
C ARG A 29 21.50 6.16 9.37
N LYS A 30 22.12 7.33 9.60
CA LYS A 30 21.80 8.22 10.72
C LYS A 30 20.57 9.11 10.47
N GLU A 31 20.17 9.25 9.21
CA GLU A 31 18.99 10.02 8.79
C GLU A 31 17.74 9.15 8.68
N LEU A 32 17.91 7.83 8.61
CA LEU A 32 16.81 6.90 8.68
C LEU A 32 16.36 6.76 10.14
N GLN A 33 15.12 7.17 10.42
CA GLN A 33 14.47 6.86 11.68
C GLN A 33 14.26 5.34 11.77
N VAL A 34 14.80 4.72 12.81
CA VAL A 34 14.54 3.30 13.10
C VAL A 34 13.15 3.20 13.72
N VAL A 35 12.20 2.75 12.91
CA VAL A 35 10.83 2.43 13.32
C VAL A 35 10.86 1.09 14.08
N PRO A 36 10.38 1.04 15.35
CA PRO A 36 10.23 -0.23 16.06
C PRO A 36 9.35 -1.22 15.30
N GLU A 37 9.63 -2.52 15.40
CA GLU A 37 8.84 -3.56 14.70
C GLU A 37 7.35 -3.56 15.07
N ASN A 38 7.01 -3.04 16.26
CA ASN A 38 5.65 -2.92 16.77
C ASN A 38 5.04 -1.53 16.59
N GLU A 39 5.66 -0.64 15.81
CA GLU A 39 5.11 0.68 15.52
C GLU A 39 3.75 0.53 14.83
N ARG A 40 2.75 1.24 15.36
CA ARG A 40 1.43 1.25 14.76
C ARG A 40 1.43 2.25 13.61
N PRO A 41 0.88 1.88 12.45
CA PRO A 41 0.72 2.82 11.35
C PRO A 41 -0.19 3.98 11.79
N PRO A 42 -0.04 5.17 11.18
CA PRO A 42 -0.91 6.29 11.48
C PRO A 42 -2.38 5.90 11.21
N PRO A 43 -3.33 6.45 11.97
CA PRO A 43 -4.74 6.17 11.73
C PRO A 43 -5.15 6.66 10.34
N ASP A 44 -5.99 5.91 9.63
CA ASP A 44 -6.37 6.21 8.25
C ASP A 44 -6.94 7.63 8.09
N SER A 45 -7.57 8.18 9.13
CA SER A 45 -8.05 9.58 9.20
C SER A 45 -6.99 10.66 8.93
N VAL A 46 -5.70 10.39 9.14
CA VAL A 46 -4.62 11.37 8.91
C VAL A 46 -3.91 11.19 7.57
N ILE A 47 -4.22 10.13 6.83
CA ILE A 47 -3.66 9.90 5.49
C ILE A 47 -4.34 10.87 4.52
N ARG A 48 -3.57 11.81 3.99
CA ARG A 48 -4.07 12.78 2.99
C ARG A 48 -4.03 12.15 1.59
N GLY A 49 -5.13 12.27 0.86
CA GLY A 49 -5.31 11.69 -0.47
C GLY A 49 -6.16 10.42 -0.44
N ARG A 50 -6.66 9.99 -1.62
CA ARG A 50 -7.33 8.69 -1.75
C ARG A 50 -6.29 7.69 -2.25
N PRO A 51 -6.02 6.61 -1.51
CA PRO A 51 -5.12 5.59 -2.01
C PRO A 51 -5.73 4.95 -3.26
N GLU A 52 -4.91 4.74 -4.29
CA GLU A 52 -5.34 4.06 -5.53
C GLU A 52 -5.47 2.54 -5.34
N ARG A 53 -4.88 2.01 -4.27
CA ARG A 53 -4.82 0.58 -3.96
C ARG A 53 -5.15 0.35 -2.49
N PHE A 54 -5.92 -0.70 -2.24
CA PHE A 54 -6.34 -1.13 -0.91
C PHE A 54 -5.89 -2.57 -0.71
N VAL A 55 -5.60 -2.94 0.54
CA VAL A 55 -5.19 -4.30 0.89
C VAL A 55 -6.44 -5.11 1.23
N PRO A 56 -6.74 -6.20 0.49
CA PRO A 56 -7.87 -7.05 0.81
C PRO A 56 -7.57 -7.92 2.04
N GLU A 57 -8.47 -7.90 3.03
CA GLU A 57 -8.34 -8.68 4.27
C GLU A 57 -9.01 -10.06 4.13
N GLN A 58 -10.23 -10.10 3.60
CA GLN A 58 -11.03 -11.33 3.50
C GLN A 58 -12.09 -11.23 2.41
N ILE A 59 -12.45 -12.35 1.78
CA ILE A 59 -13.65 -12.45 0.96
C ILE A 59 -14.84 -12.84 1.84
N LEU A 60 -15.89 -12.01 1.81
CA LEU A 60 -17.10 -12.23 2.61
C LEU A 60 -18.16 -13.03 1.85
N ARG A 61 -18.31 -12.78 0.55
CA ARG A 61 -19.37 -13.39 -0.28
C ARG A 61 -18.93 -13.53 -1.73
N HIS A 62 -19.60 -14.41 -2.45
CA HIS A 62 -19.49 -14.59 -3.89
C HIS A 62 -20.85 -14.36 -4.57
N ARG A 63 -20.85 -13.82 -5.79
CA ARG A 63 -22.04 -13.73 -6.64
C ARG A 63 -21.66 -13.75 -8.12
N ILE A 64 -22.63 -14.10 -8.97
CA ILE A 64 -22.52 -13.93 -10.42
C ILE A 64 -23.45 -12.78 -10.84
N ARG A 65 -22.90 -11.76 -11.51
CA ARG A 65 -23.69 -10.63 -12.04
C ARG A 65 -23.33 -10.38 -13.50
N LYS A 66 -24.34 -10.37 -14.38
CA LYS A 66 -24.16 -10.23 -15.84
C LYS A 66 -23.18 -11.26 -16.43
N GLY A 67 -23.18 -12.48 -15.91
CA GLY A 67 -22.30 -13.56 -16.36
C GLY A 67 -20.84 -13.42 -15.91
N GLN A 68 -20.53 -12.51 -14.99
CA GLN A 68 -19.20 -12.36 -14.41
C GLN A 68 -19.22 -12.67 -12.91
N ASP A 69 -18.25 -13.46 -12.46
CA ASP A 69 -17.98 -13.73 -11.05
C ASP A 69 -17.47 -12.47 -10.34
N GLN A 70 -18.04 -12.20 -9.18
CA GLN A 70 -17.66 -11.09 -8.31
C GLN A 70 -17.57 -11.58 -6.87
N TYR A 71 -16.59 -11.05 -6.15
CA TYR A 71 -16.41 -11.32 -4.73
C TYR A 71 -16.57 -10.03 -3.93
N LEU A 72 -17.25 -10.13 -2.79
CA LEU A 72 -17.36 -9.05 -1.83
C LEU A 72 -16.13 -9.07 -0.93
N VAL A 73 -15.27 -8.07 -1.08
CA VAL A 73 -13.97 -8.00 -0.43
C VAL A 73 -14.06 -7.07 0.79
N LYS A 74 -13.71 -7.60 1.96
CA LYS A 74 -13.41 -6.81 3.16
C LYS A 74 -12.00 -6.24 3.01
N TRP A 75 -11.86 -4.94 3.21
CA TRP A 75 -10.58 -4.23 3.10
C TRP A 75 -9.94 -4.08 4.48
N GLU A 76 -8.62 -4.27 4.56
CA GLU A 76 -7.88 -4.16 5.81
C GLU A 76 -8.05 -2.75 6.39
N ARG A 77 -8.37 -2.67 7.69
CA ARG A 77 -8.62 -1.42 8.45
C ARG A 77 -9.92 -0.69 8.10
N TYR A 78 -10.72 -1.22 7.20
CA TYR A 78 -12.06 -0.71 6.92
C TYR A 78 -13.13 -1.63 7.52
N PRO A 79 -14.26 -1.07 7.97
CA PRO A 79 -15.36 -1.89 8.46
C PRO A 79 -16.00 -2.68 7.31
N ASP A 80 -16.64 -3.81 7.63
CA ASP A 80 -17.34 -4.66 6.65
C ASP A 80 -18.42 -3.90 5.85
N THR A 81 -18.93 -2.80 6.40
CA THR A 81 -19.88 -1.91 5.71
C THR A 81 -19.29 -1.20 4.49
N GLU A 82 -17.96 -1.10 4.42
CA GLU A 82 -17.21 -0.52 3.31
C GLU A 82 -16.67 -1.60 2.35
N ALA A 83 -17.05 -2.86 2.53
CA ALA A 83 -16.69 -3.92 1.60
C ALA A 83 -17.25 -3.65 0.19
N THR A 84 -16.44 -3.89 -0.84
CA THR A 84 -16.81 -3.65 -2.25
C THR A 84 -16.83 -4.94 -3.06
N TRP A 85 -17.63 -4.94 -4.14
CA TRP A 85 -17.70 -6.07 -5.07
C TRP A 85 -16.63 -5.92 -6.15
N GLU A 86 -15.58 -6.72 -6.05
CA GLU A 86 -14.50 -6.75 -7.03
C GLU A 86 -14.67 -7.91 -8.02
N PRO A 87 -14.22 -7.74 -9.29
CA PRO A 87 -14.27 -8.80 -10.28
C PRO A 87 -13.31 -9.94 -9.94
N ALA A 88 -13.75 -11.19 -10.13
CA ALA A 88 -12.96 -12.38 -9.85
C ALA A 88 -11.61 -12.39 -10.57
N SER A 89 -11.59 -12.00 -11.85
CA SER A 89 -10.37 -11.96 -12.66
C SER A 89 -9.26 -11.12 -12.03
N ARG A 90 -9.61 -9.99 -11.40
CA ARG A 90 -8.64 -9.11 -10.74
C ARG A 90 -8.11 -9.74 -9.46
N LEU A 91 -8.98 -10.36 -8.67
CA LEU A 91 -8.58 -10.99 -7.41
C LEU A 91 -7.78 -12.28 -7.63
N GLU A 92 -8.01 -13.01 -8.73
CA GLU A 92 -7.21 -14.16 -9.13
C GLU A 92 -5.79 -13.75 -9.52
N GLU A 93 -5.61 -12.57 -10.14
CA GLU A 93 -4.30 -12.01 -10.47
C GLU A 93 -3.59 -11.42 -9.24
N ASP A 94 -4.30 -10.64 -8.42
CA ASP A 94 -3.72 -9.88 -7.31
C ASP A 94 -3.52 -10.74 -6.04
N VAL A 95 -4.49 -11.59 -5.69
CA VAL A 95 -4.56 -12.32 -4.40
C VAL A 95 -5.23 -13.70 -4.52
N PRO A 96 -4.68 -14.63 -5.31
CA PRO A 96 -5.29 -15.95 -5.54
C PRO A 96 -5.47 -16.77 -4.26
N ASP A 97 -4.58 -16.62 -3.28
CA ASP A 97 -4.67 -17.33 -2.00
C ASP A 97 -5.92 -16.95 -1.19
N LEU A 98 -6.38 -15.70 -1.33
CA LEU A 98 -7.59 -15.23 -0.66
C LEU A 98 -8.85 -15.90 -1.21
N ILE A 99 -8.88 -16.13 -2.53
CA ILE A 99 -9.95 -16.88 -3.20
C ILE A 99 -9.90 -18.34 -2.77
N ARG A 100 -8.72 -18.95 -2.74
CA ARG A 100 -8.56 -20.35 -2.31
C ARG A 100 -9.06 -20.55 -0.89
N LYS A 101 -8.69 -19.66 0.04
CA LYS A 101 -9.14 -19.69 1.43
C LYS A 101 -10.65 -19.50 1.59
N PHE A 102 -11.31 -18.81 0.66
CA PHE A 102 -12.76 -18.64 0.68
C PHE A 102 -13.53 -19.91 0.31
N TRP A 103 -12.94 -20.75 -0.55
CA TRP A 103 -13.55 -22.00 -1.02
C TRP A 103 -13.07 -23.25 -0.26
N GLU A 104 -12.14 -23.08 0.66
CA GLU A 104 -11.74 -24.10 1.64
C GLU A 104 -12.81 -24.28 2.72
#